data_AF-A0A502GB51-F1
#
_entry.id   AF-A0A502GB51-F1
#
_cell.length_a   1.000
_cell.length_b   1.000
_cell.length_c   1.000
_cell.angle_alpha   90.00
_cell.angle_beta   90.00
_cell.angle_gamma   90.00
#
_symmetry.space_group_name_H-M   'P 1'
#
loop_
_entity.id
_entity.type
_entity.pdbx_description
1 polymer ?
#
loop_
_entity_poly.entity_id
_entity_poly.type
_entity_poly.pdbx_seq_one_letter_code
_entity_poly.pdbx_strand_id
1 'polypeptide(L)'
;MIARFISCTCLVAACFVWASPARAQAQPTASAATTAPAADPGNVTLTGRIDTPNGPLGGAVVRLARTKQTCATNADGLFFFNVPADSGPIAAVAAYDGAADVPFTIQPGSQLTIVKMSPAKLTKANQKQLNARIKRAHRETKRSLQQLK
;
A
#
# COMPACT_ATOMS: atom_id res chain seq x y z
N MET A 1 -43.26 11.25 -29.87
CA MET A 1 -42.00 10.78 -30.50
C MET A 1 -40.89 11.07 -29.49
N ILE A 2 -40.16 10.14 -28.89
CA ILE A 2 -39.77 8.76 -29.20
C ILE A 2 -39.89 7.94 -27.91
N ALA A 3 -40.61 6.82 -28.00
CA ALA A 3 -40.70 5.79 -26.96
C ALA A 3 -39.85 4.60 -27.41
N ARG A 4 -39.04 4.01 -26.53
CA ARG A 4 -38.66 2.58 -26.59
C ARG A 4 -38.33 2.03 -25.20
N PHE A 5 -39.37 1.48 -24.58
CA PHE A 5 -39.27 0.36 -23.64
C PHE A 5 -38.73 -0.86 -24.39
N ILE A 6 -37.69 -1.52 -23.89
CA ILE A 6 -37.31 -2.87 -24.31
C ILE A 6 -37.22 -3.73 -23.05
N SER A 7 -38.39 -4.27 -22.72
CA SER A 7 -38.56 -5.53 -22.02
C SER A 7 -38.37 -6.65 -23.06
N CYS A 8 -37.52 -7.64 -22.82
CA CYS A 8 -37.73 -8.98 -23.34
C CYS A 8 -36.91 -10.02 -22.55
N THR A 9 -37.66 -10.85 -21.86
CA THR A 9 -37.33 -12.06 -21.12
C THR A 9 -36.92 -13.24 -22.02
N CYS A 10 -35.89 -14.00 -21.61
CA CYS A 10 -35.67 -15.45 -21.84
C CYS A 10 -34.59 -15.85 -20.80
N LEU A 11 -34.80 -16.54 -19.68
CA LEU A 11 -35.44 -17.83 -19.38
C LEU A 11 -34.79 -19.01 -20.14
N VAL A 12 -34.36 -20.02 -19.35
CA VAL A 12 -33.77 -21.33 -19.70
C VAL A 12 -32.24 -21.27 -19.94
N ALA A 13 -31.35 -22.02 -19.28
CA ALA A 13 -31.43 -23.40 -18.81
C ALA A 13 -30.65 -23.62 -17.49
N ALA A 14 -31.27 -24.38 -16.59
CA ALA A 14 -30.60 -25.08 -15.53
C ALA A 14 -29.85 -26.30 -16.12
N CYS A 15 -28.55 -26.40 -15.85
CA CYS A 15 -27.83 -27.67 -15.90
C CYS A 15 -27.35 -27.99 -14.49
N PHE A 16 -28.19 -28.69 -13.73
CA PHE A 16 -27.73 -29.56 -12.66
C PHE A 16 -26.92 -30.68 -13.31
N VAL A 17 -25.62 -30.77 -13.01
CA VAL A 17 -24.86 -32.01 -13.19
C VAL A 17 -24.09 -32.29 -11.90
N TRP A 18 -24.70 -33.22 -11.17
CA TRP A 18 -24.14 -34.30 -10.37
C TRP A 18 -22.70 -34.21 -9.83
N ALA A 19 -22.62 -34.39 -8.52
CA ALA A 19 -21.45 -34.78 -7.76
C ALA A 19 -20.75 -36.03 -8.33
N SER A 20 -19.42 -36.04 -8.21
CA SER A 20 -18.63 -37.28 -8.16
C SER A 20 -17.52 -37.16 -7.10
N PRO A 21 -17.20 -38.27 -6.41
CA PRO A 21 -16.58 -38.25 -5.10
C PRO A 21 -15.04 -38.24 -5.15
N ALA A 22 -14.48 -37.99 -3.96
CA ALA A 22 -13.09 -38.05 -3.54
C ALA A 22 -12.12 -38.85 -4.44
N ARG A 23 -11.05 -38.16 -4.87
CA ARG A 23 -9.74 -38.78 -5.08
C ARG A 23 -8.71 -38.05 -4.25
N ALA A 24 -8.36 -38.65 -3.12
CA ALA A 24 -7.13 -38.37 -2.42
C ALA A 24 -5.97 -38.60 -3.40
N GLN A 25 -5.35 -37.52 -3.86
CA GLN A 25 -4.02 -37.58 -4.43
C GLN A 25 -3.06 -37.09 -3.36
N ALA A 26 -2.39 -38.05 -2.72
CA ALA A 26 -1.11 -37.82 -2.10
C ALA A 26 -0.19 -37.23 -3.18
N GLN A 27 0.05 -35.92 -3.12
CA GLN A 27 1.00 -35.26 -4.00
C GLN A 27 2.37 -35.29 -3.32
N PRO A 28 3.42 -35.81 -3.98
CA PRO A 28 4.73 -36.03 -3.37
C PRO A 28 5.31 -34.75 -2.78
N THR A 29 6.00 -34.91 -1.65
CA THR A 29 7.01 -34.01 -1.12
C THR A 29 8.13 -33.82 -2.14
N ALA A 30 7.88 -33.00 -3.16
CA ALA A 30 8.94 -32.38 -3.92
C ALA A 30 9.44 -31.19 -3.09
N SER A 31 10.51 -31.46 -2.34
CA SER A 31 11.38 -30.44 -1.77
C SER A 31 11.85 -29.54 -2.91
N ALA A 32 11.10 -28.47 -3.17
CA ALA A 32 11.57 -27.37 -3.97
C ALA A 32 12.68 -26.72 -3.16
N ALA A 33 13.91 -27.12 -3.44
CA ALA A 33 15.07 -26.31 -3.13
C ALA A 33 14.79 -24.93 -3.75
N THR A 34 14.43 -23.98 -2.89
CA THR A 34 14.34 -22.58 -3.24
C THR A 34 15.71 -22.21 -3.78
N THR A 35 15.81 -22.08 -5.10
CA THR A 35 16.94 -21.47 -5.75
C THR A 35 17.09 -20.09 -5.12
N ALA A 36 18.11 -19.94 -4.27
CA ALA A 36 18.52 -18.65 -3.78
C ALA A 36 18.65 -17.73 -5.00
N PRO A 37 18.03 -16.54 -5.01
CA PRO A 37 18.25 -15.60 -6.09
C PRO A 37 19.75 -15.42 -6.21
N ALA A 38 20.29 -15.70 -7.39
CA ALA A 38 21.69 -15.44 -7.70
C ALA A 38 21.95 -13.98 -7.30
N ALA A 39 22.69 -13.80 -6.21
CA ALA A 39 23.17 -12.50 -5.80
C ALA A 39 24.12 -12.06 -6.91
N ASP A 40 23.64 -11.24 -7.84
CA ASP A 40 24.50 -10.48 -8.74
C ASP A 40 25.56 -9.80 -7.86
N PRO A 41 26.85 -10.13 -8.01
CA PRO A 41 27.89 -9.68 -7.08
C PRO A 41 28.17 -8.17 -7.15
N GLY A 42 27.40 -7.42 -7.95
CA GLY A 42 27.43 -5.96 -8.02
C GLY A 42 26.35 -5.24 -7.19
N ASN A 43 25.37 -5.94 -6.62
CA ASN A 43 24.24 -5.32 -5.92
C ASN A 43 24.20 -5.68 -4.43
N VAL A 44 23.99 -4.67 -3.59
CA VAL A 44 23.82 -4.78 -2.14
C VAL A 44 22.37 -4.45 -1.78
N THR A 45 21.79 -5.23 -0.88
CA THR A 45 20.45 -4.96 -0.36
C THR A 45 20.51 -3.96 0.79
N LEU A 46 19.83 -2.83 0.65
CA LEU A 46 19.53 -1.90 1.71
C LEU A 46 18.32 -2.39 2.49
N THR A 47 18.46 -2.49 3.81
CA THR A 47 17.38 -2.88 4.70
C THR A 47 17.15 -1.83 5.77
N GLY A 48 15.90 -1.48 6.00
CA GLY A 48 15.52 -0.61 7.11
C GLY A 48 14.12 -0.92 7.63
N ARG A 49 13.80 -0.29 8.75
CA ARG A 49 12.49 -0.35 9.40
C ARG A 49 11.99 1.05 9.70
N ILE A 50 10.71 1.30 9.45
CA ILE A 50 10.02 2.52 9.83
C ILE A 50 9.19 2.25 11.07
N ASP A 51 9.46 3.03 12.12
CA ASP A 51 8.76 2.97 13.40
C ASP A 51 7.98 4.26 13.66
N THR A 52 6.89 4.12 14.38
CA THR A 52 6.14 5.20 15.03
C THR A 52 6.25 5.07 16.54
N PRO A 53 5.86 6.11 17.31
CA PRO A 53 5.72 5.98 18.76
C PRO A 53 4.79 4.83 19.21
N ASN A 54 3.92 4.32 18.32
CA ASN A 54 2.98 3.23 18.60
C ASN A 54 3.48 1.86 18.12
N GLY A 55 4.68 1.76 17.53
CA GLY A 55 5.22 0.52 16.98
C GLY A 55 5.61 0.60 15.49
N PRO A 56 5.89 -0.53 14.84
CA PRO A 56 6.28 -0.57 13.43
C PRO A 56 5.18 -0.02 12.52
N LEU A 57 5.58 0.67 11.46
CA LEU A 57 4.67 1.36 10.53
C LEU A 57 4.66 0.71 9.15
N GLY A 58 3.62 -0.09 8.89
CA GLY A 58 3.34 -0.61 7.55
C GLY A 58 2.65 0.37 6.63
N GLY A 59 2.91 0.25 5.33
CA GLY A 59 2.32 1.11 4.30
C GLY A 59 2.99 2.48 4.14
N ALA A 60 4.11 2.74 4.81
CA ALA A 60 4.95 3.91 4.52
C ALA A 60 5.69 3.73 3.20
N VAL A 61 5.82 4.80 2.42
CA VAL A 61 6.52 4.80 1.14
C VAL A 61 7.91 5.38 1.36
N VAL A 62 8.93 4.57 1.09
CA VAL A 62 10.32 5.01 1.07
C VAL A 62 10.71 5.32 -0.36
N ARG A 63 11.32 6.49 -0.57
CA ARG A 63 11.80 6.94 -1.87
C ARG A 63 13.29 7.19 -1.79
N LEU A 64 14.07 6.52 -2.63
CA LEU A 64 15.50 6.78 -2.77
C LEU A 64 15.73 7.97 -3.70
N ALA A 65 16.43 9.00 -3.24
CA ALA A 65 16.61 10.23 -4.01
C ALA A 65 17.46 10.02 -5.26
N ARG A 66 18.49 9.18 -5.18
CA ARG A 66 19.46 8.94 -6.28
C ARG A 66 18.89 8.06 -7.39
N THR A 67 18.22 6.97 -7.03
CA THR A 67 17.72 5.96 -7.98
C THR A 67 16.26 6.17 -8.37
N LYS A 68 15.56 7.12 -7.72
CA LYS A 68 14.10 7.35 -7.85
C LYS A 68 13.26 6.10 -7.60
N GLN A 69 13.84 5.05 -7.03
CA GLN A 69 13.12 3.85 -6.65
C GLN A 69 12.23 4.15 -5.46
N THR A 70 11.06 3.53 -5.45
CA THR A 70 10.07 3.67 -4.39
C THR A 70 9.62 2.29 -3.93
N CYS A 71 9.58 2.06 -2.62
CA CYS A 71 9.11 0.81 -2.02
C CYS A 71 8.16 1.15 -0.87
N ALA A 72 7.08 0.38 -0.73
CA ALA A 72 6.20 0.47 0.42
C ALA A 72 6.67 -0.50 1.52
N THR A 73 6.58 -0.08 2.79
CA THR A 73 6.91 -0.95 3.92
C THR A 73 5.86 -2.03 4.12
N ASN A 74 6.31 -3.22 4.54
CA ASN A 74 5.44 -4.32 4.93
C ASN A 74 4.74 -4.06 6.29
N ALA A 75 3.92 -5.00 6.78
CA ALA A 75 3.21 -4.86 8.05
C ALA A 75 4.14 -4.64 9.26
N ASP A 76 5.36 -5.16 9.21
CA ASP A 76 6.39 -5.00 10.25
C ASP A 76 7.21 -3.70 10.08
N GLY A 77 6.83 -2.83 9.14
CA GLY A 77 7.51 -1.58 8.83
C GLY A 77 8.84 -1.75 8.09
N LEU A 78 9.17 -2.96 7.62
CA LEU A 78 10.41 -3.26 6.91
C LEU A 78 10.32 -2.87 5.44
N PHE A 79 11.44 -2.40 4.89
CA PHE A 79 11.63 -2.14 3.46
C PHE A 79 12.99 -2.66 2.98
N PHE A 80 13.05 -2.97 1.68
CA PHE A 80 14.22 -3.54 1.03
C PHE A 80 14.44 -2.87 -0.32
N PHE A 81 15.68 -2.47 -0.63
CA PHE A 81 16.07 -1.98 -1.95
C PHE A 81 17.34 -2.67 -2.41
N ASN A 82 17.42 -3.02 -3.69
CA ASN A 82 18.66 -3.48 -4.30
C ASN A 82 19.34 -2.30 -4.99
N VAL A 83 20.55 -1.97 -4.55
CA VAL A 83 21.36 -0.87 -5.07
C VAL A 83 22.76 -1.37 -5.41
N PRO A 84 23.48 -0.76 -6.35
CA PRO A 84 24.87 -1.13 -6.63
C PRO A 84 25.75 -1.02 -5.38
N ALA A 85 26.74 -1.91 -5.22
CA ALA A 85 27.66 -1.90 -4.07
C ALA A 85 28.43 -0.57 -3.94
N ASP A 86 28.76 0.06 -5.06
CA ASP A 86 29.52 1.32 -5.13
C ASP A 86 28.65 2.57 -4.92
N SER A 87 27.40 2.41 -4.45
CA SER A 87 26.44 3.52 -4.39
C SER A 87 26.73 4.56 -3.31
N GLY A 88 27.65 4.28 -2.38
CA GLY A 88 27.93 5.16 -1.24
C GLY A 88 26.69 5.44 -0.37
N PRO A 89 26.73 6.47 0.50
CA PRO A 89 25.56 6.88 1.28
C PRO A 89 24.43 7.36 0.37
N ILE A 90 23.22 6.82 0.54
CA ILE A 90 22.05 7.16 -0.26
C ILE A 90 21.06 7.94 0.60
N ALA A 91 20.70 9.13 0.13
CA ALA A 91 19.60 9.91 0.71
C ALA A 91 18.25 9.26 0.35
N ALA A 92 17.40 9.09 1.35
CA ALA A 92 16.07 8.53 1.25
C ALA A 92 15.07 9.45 1.93
N VAL A 93 13.81 9.36 1.49
CA VAL A 93 12.69 10.09 2.10
C VAL A 93 11.60 9.08 2.42
N ALA A 94 11.20 9.02 3.68
CA ALA A 94 10.06 8.23 4.12
C ALA A 94 8.82 9.14 4.16
N ALA A 95 7.77 8.72 3.47
CA ALA A 95 6.50 9.40 3.40
C ALA A 95 5.39 8.46 3.89
N TYR A 96 4.43 8.98 4.64
CA TYR A 96 3.27 8.23 5.10
C TYR A 96 2.06 9.17 5.10
N ASP A 97 0.90 8.66 4.71
CA ASP A 97 -0.29 9.50 4.62
C ASP A 97 -0.67 10.07 6.00
N GLY A 98 -0.90 11.37 6.04
CA GLY A 98 -1.10 12.08 7.29
C GLY A 98 0.14 12.19 8.19
N ALA A 99 1.36 11.94 7.69
CA ALA A 99 2.63 12.26 8.37
C ALA A 99 3.47 13.25 7.54
N ALA A 100 4.42 13.91 8.20
CA ALA A 100 5.41 14.73 7.48
C ALA A 100 6.48 13.81 6.86
N ASP A 101 6.94 14.17 5.66
CA ASP A 101 8.05 13.48 5.01
C ASP A 101 9.32 13.60 5.86
N VAL A 102 9.97 12.46 6.12
CA VAL A 102 11.20 12.40 6.92
C VAL A 102 12.37 12.06 6.00
N PRO A 103 13.30 13.00 5.76
CA PRO A 103 14.53 12.70 5.05
C PRO A 103 15.52 11.97 5.97
N PHE A 104 16.22 10.97 5.44
CA PHE A 104 17.25 10.21 6.14
C PHE A 104 18.30 9.69 5.17
N THR A 105 19.42 9.17 5.69
CA THR A 105 20.50 8.60 4.87
C THR A 105 20.74 7.16 5.28
N ILE A 106 20.86 6.26 4.29
CA ILE A 106 21.19 4.84 4.50
C ILE A 106 22.53 4.56 3.83
N GLN A 107 23.36 3.75 4.49
CA GLN A 107 24.57 3.21 3.88
C GLN A 107 24.37 1.75 3.45
N PRO A 108 24.72 1.38 2.20
CA PRO A 108 24.75 -0.02 1.77
C PRO A 108 25.72 -0.85 2.60
N GLY A 109 25.29 -2.04 3.01
CA GLY A 109 26.07 -2.94 3.87
C GLY A 109 26.09 -2.58 5.36
N SER A 110 25.37 -1.53 5.78
CA SER A 110 25.18 -1.20 7.20
C SER A 110 24.09 -2.06 7.85
N GLN A 111 24.07 -2.08 9.19
CA GLN A 111 23.00 -2.70 9.97
C GLN A 111 21.65 -2.03 9.69
N LEU A 112 20.56 -2.73 10.04
CA LEU A 112 19.17 -2.29 9.87
C LEU A 112 18.97 -0.84 10.32
N THR A 113 18.63 0.06 9.38
CA THR A 113 18.37 1.47 9.70
C THR A 113 16.95 1.65 10.21
N ILE A 114 16.79 2.15 11.44
CA ILE A 114 15.49 2.42 12.05
C ILE A 114 15.15 3.91 11.90
N VAL A 115 14.07 4.22 11.20
CA VAL A 115 13.58 5.58 10.98
C VAL A 115 12.33 5.81 11.81
N LYS A 116 12.33 6.85 12.66
CA LYS A 116 11.17 7.22 13.45
C LYS A 116 10.33 8.27 12.72
N MET A 117 9.09 7.92 12.41
CA MET A 117 8.10 8.83 11.87
C MET A 117 7.05 9.18 12.93
N SER A 118 6.53 10.40 12.85
CA SER A 118 5.44 10.84 13.70
C SER A 118 4.26 11.28 12.83
N PRO A 119 3.03 10.86 13.16
CA PRO A 119 1.86 11.35 12.46
C PRO A 119 1.74 12.86 12.62
N ALA A 120 1.31 13.54 11.56
CA ALA A 120 1.07 14.96 11.57
C ALA A 120 -0.08 15.25 12.54
N LYS A 121 0.19 16.08 13.54
CA LYS A 121 -0.85 16.49 14.49
C LYS A 121 -1.81 17.43 13.78
N LEU A 122 -3.09 17.09 13.79
CA LEU A 122 -4.12 18.00 13.31
C LEU A 122 -4.15 19.23 14.24
N THR A 123 -3.81 20.39 13.70
CA THR A 123 -3.84 21.64 14.47
C THR A 123 -5.29 22.06 14.74
N LYS A 124 -5.54 22.81 15.82
CA LYS A 124 -6.89 23.36 16.12
C LYS A 124 -7.44 24.19 14.96
N ALA A 125 -6.57 24.89 14.23
CA ALA A 125 -6.93 25.66 13.03
C ALA A 125 -7.42 24.73 11.90
N ASN A 126 -6.67 23.68 11.59
CA ASN A 126 -7.04 22.70 10.56
C ASN A 126 -8.33 21.97 10.93
N GLN A 127 -8.50 21.59 12.20
CA GLN A 127 -9.73 20.97 12.70
C GLN A 127 -10.95 21.91 12.53
N LYS A 128 -10.81 23.19 12.87
CA LYS A 128 -11.88 24.18 12.72
C LYS A 128 -12.27 24.34 11.25
N GLN A 129 -11.28 24.41 10.35
CA GLN A 129 -11.51 24.55 8.92
C GLN A 129 -12.19 23.29 8.33
N LEU A 130 -11.74 22.10 8.74
CA LEU A 130 -12.37 20.84 8.33
C LEU A 130 -13.84 20.79 8.77
N ASN A 131 -14.12 21.10 10.04
CA ASN A 131 -15.48 21.12 10.57
C ASN A 131 -16.38 22.13 9.84
N ALA A 132 -15.83 23.30 9.47
CA ALA A 132 -16.58 24.29 8.70
C ALA A 132 -16.92 23.79 7.29
N ARG A 133 -15.99 23.09 6.62
CA ARG A 133 -16.22 22.49 5.30
C ARG A 133 -17.27 21.39 5.36
N ILE A 134 -17.16 20.48 6.32
CA ILE A 134 -18.14 19.39 6.53
C ILE A 134 -19.55 19.98 6.74
N LYS A 135 -19.69 21.02 7.56
CA LYS A 135 -20.99 21.69 7.78
C LYS A 135 -21.57 22.32 6.52
N ARG A 136 -20.73 22.91 5.66
CA ARG A 136 -21.19 23.49 4.38
C ARG A 136 -21.65 22.39 3.42
N ALA A 137 -20.82 21.38 3.20
CA ALA A 137 -21.16 20.24 2.36
C ALA A 137 -22.49 19.60 2.78
N HIS A 138 -22.68 19.38 4.08
CA HIS A 138 -23.94 18.81 4.59
C HIS A 138 -25.17 19.70 4.30
N ARG A 139 -25.03 21.03 4.44
CA ARG A 139 -26.12 21.97 4.13
C ARG A 139 -26.43 21.99 2.63
N GLU A 140 -25.41 21.92 1.80
CA GLU A 140 -25.56 21.86 0.34
C GLU A 140 -26.26 20.58 -0.09
N THR A 141 -25.82 19.42 0.43
CA THR A 141 -26.49 18.13 0.18
C THR A 141 -27.95 18.15 0.65
N LYS A 142 -28.25 18.76 1.80
CA LYS A 142 -29.63 18.88 2.27
C LYS A 142 -30.49 19.74 1.33
N ARG A 143 -29.94 20.87 0.86
CA ARG A 143 -30.64 21.75 -0.09
C ARG A 143 -30.87 21.08 -1.44
N SER A 144 -29.87 20.38 -1.97
CA SER A 144 -30.01 19.66 -3.25
C SER A 144 -31.06 18.56 -3.16
N LEU A 145 -31.08 17.79 -2.06
CA LEU A 145 -32.12 16.78 -1.82
C LEU A 145 -33.53 17.38 -1.73
N GLN A 146 -33.68 18.60 -1.20
CA GLN A 146 -34.97 19.28 -1.15
C GLN A 146 -35.45 19.75 -2.53
N GLN A 147 -34.54 20.04 -3.46
CA GLN A 147 -34.87 20.48 -4.82
C GLN A 147 -35.24 19.33 -5.77
N LEU A 148 -34.99 18.08 -5.36
CA LEU A 148 -35.34 16.87 -6.13
C LEU A 148 -36.74 16.32 -5.76
N LYS A 149 -37.47 16.99 -4.88
CA LYS A 149 -38.86 16.69 -4.52
C LYS A 149 -39.79 17.68 -5.18
#